data_AF-A0A0Q9MNR0-F1
#
_entry.id   AF-A0A0Q9MNR0-F1
#
_cell.length_a   1.000
_cell.length_b   1.000
_cell.length_c   1.000
_cell.angle_alpha   90.00
_cell.angle_beta   90.00
_cell.angle_gamma   90.00
#
_symmetry.space_group_name_H-M   'P 1'
#
loop_
_entity.id
_entity.type
_entity.pdbx_description
1 polymer ?
#
loop_
_entity_poly.entity_id
_entity_poly.type
_entity_poly.pdbx_seq_one_letter_code
_entity_poly.pdbx_strand_id
1 'polypeptide(L)'
;MTPGAAGRKGPHKVLGAGAAAVVLLLTGCGAPQASLSAAAGPASESATATPIAGTPCTAANGQQVSAGTTYVCTKDGSGRLVWLEAAESKRVTEKLAAAAAAKAAADQAAAEKAAAEKAAADKAAADKAAADAAAARQAAEAKAAQDAAAAKAAAEAAAKAAAPPAPVAPPAPVAPAVPGTNPGCDPNYSGCVPIASDVDCAGGSGNGPAYVSGPLQVIGRDIYGLDADHDGVACER
;
A
#
# COMPACT_ATOMS: atom_id res chain seq x y z
N MET A 1 9.38 9.29 -41.38
CA MET A 1 8.25 8.95 -42.26
C MET A 1 8.08 7.45 -42.27
N THR A 2 7.22 6.95 -41.37
CA THR A 2 6.63 5.61 -41.37
C THR A 2 5.53 5.62 -40.33
N PRO A 3 4.28 5.36 -40.72
CA PRO A 3 3.41 4.59 -39.84
C PRO A 3 2.59 3.58 -40.64
N GLY A 4 2.58 2.33 -40.18
CA GLY A 4 1.79 1.27 -40.79
C GLY A 4 1.65 0.07 -39.87
N ALA A 5 0.78 0.17 -38.86
CA ALA A 5 0.22 -0.98 -38.17
C ALA A 5 -1.02 -0.56 -37.36
N ALA A 6 -2.20 -0.70 -37.97
CA ALA A 6 -3.48 -0.61 -37.26
C ALA A 6 -4.14 -2.00 -37.25
N GLY A 7 -3.70 -2.86 -36.32
CA GLY A 7 -4.36 -4.12 -36.01
C GLY A 7 -5.30 -3.96 -34.82
N ARG A 8 -6.54 -3.50 -35.06
CA ARG A 8 -7.62 -3.59 -34.05
C ARG A 8 -8.38 -4.90 -34.25
N LYS A 9 -8.09 -5.92 -33.45
CA LYS A 9 -8.99 -7.07 -33.24
C LYS A 9 -9.77 -6.83 -31.95
N GLY A 10 -11.02 -6.41 -32.08
CA GLY A 10 -11.97 -6.39 -30.97
C GLY A 10 -12.53 -7.79 -30.71
N PRO A 11 -12.78 -8.18 -29.45
CA PRO A 11 -13.44 -9.44 -29.12
C PRO A 11 -14.95 -9.29 -29.33
N HIS A 12 -15.50 -9.99 -30.33
CA HIS A 12 -16.95 -10.13 -30.48
C HIS A 12 -17.47 -11.13 -29.43
N LYS A 13 -18.10 -10.55 -28.43
CA LYS A 13 -18.92 -11.14 -27.38
C LYS A 13 -19.99 -12.05 -28.01
N VAL A 14 -19.90 -13.36 -27.77
CA VAL A 14 -20.94 -14.33 -28.13
C VAL A 14 -22.09 -14.16 -27.14
N LEU A 15 -23.20 -13.58 -27.61
CA LEU A 15 -24.43 -13.44 -26.85
C LEU A 15 -25.30 -14.67 -27.14
N GLY A 16 -25.40 -15.56 -26.16
CA GLY A 16 -26.38 -16.64 -26.15
C GLY A 16 -27.75 -16.13 -25.72
N ALA A 17 -28.78 -16.43 -26.50
CA ALA A 17 -30.18 -16.47 -26.09
C ALA A 17 -30.99 -17.15 -27.20
N GLY A 18 -31.68 -18.25 -26.89
CA GLY A 18 -32.51 -18.94 -27.86
C GLY A 18 -33.12 -20.19 -27.24
N ALA A 19 -34.13 -19.98 -26.40
CA ALA A 19 -34.93 -21.04 -25.77
C ALA A 19 -35.56 -21.94 -26.84
N ALA A 20 -35.29 -23.24 -26.77
CA ALA A 20 -36.00 -24.25 -27.55
C ALA A 20 -37.35 -24.53 -26.87
N ALA A 21 -38.42 -23.92 -27.40
CA ALA A 21 -39.78 -24.27 -27.08
C ALA A 21 -40.15 -25.56 -27.83
N VAL A 22 -40.22 -26.69 -27.13
CA VAL A 22 -40.78 -27.93 -27.65
C VAL A 22 -42.29 -27.88 -27.47
N VAL A 23 -42.99 -27.67 -28.58
CA VAL A 23 -44.45 -27.81 -28.68
C VAL A 23 -44.76 -29.30 -28.82
N LEU A 24 -45.32 -29.91 -27.77
CA LEU A 24 -45.90 -31.26 -27.82
C LEU A 24 -47.33 -31.15 -28.36
N LEU A 25 -47.53 -31.55 -29.62
CA LEU A 25 -48.85 -31.69 -30.24
C LEU A 25 -49.59 -32.89 -29.63
N LEU A 26 -50.71 -32.62 -28.97
CA LEU A 26 -51.72 -33.62 -28.62
C LEU A 26 -52.57 -33.95 -29.85
N THR A 27 -52.41 -35.17 -30.36
CA THR A 27 -53.40 -35.92 -31.14
C THR A 27 -53.47 -37.30 -30.48
N GLY A 28 -54.60 -37.85 -30.05
CA GLY A 28 -55.96 -37.71 -30.54
C GLY A 28 -56.39 -39.05 -31.10
N CYS A 29 -57.13 -39.81 -30.27
CA CYS A 29 -58.16 -40.80 -30.61
C CYS A 29 -57.84 -41.97 -31.57
N GLY A 30 -57.97 -43.20 -31.08
CA GLY A 30 -58.01 -44.41 -31.91
C GLY A 30 -58.19 -45.70 -31.10
N ALA A 31 -59.42 -46.01 -30.72
CA ALA A 31 -59.81 -47.34 -30.25
C ALA A 31 -59.66 -48.38 -31.38
N PRO A 32 -59.54 -49.66 -31.02
CA PRO A 32 -60.64 -50.53 -31.41
C PRO A 32 -61.20 -51.35 -30.26
N GLN A 33 -62.48 -51.65 -30.45
CA GLN A 33 -63.35 -52.42 -29.60
C GLN A 33 -62.87 -53.88 -29.58
N ALA A 34 -62.66 -54.44 -28.39
CA ALA A 34 -62.59 -55.87 -28.19
C ALA A 34 -63.88 -56.33 -27.51
N SER A 35 -64.52 -57.27 -28.18
CA SER A 35 -65.87 -57.77 -27.96
C SER A 35 -66.10 -58.33 -26.56
N LEU A 36 -67.33 -58.15 -26.10
CA LEU A 36 -67.91 -58.85 -24.97
C LEU A 36 -67.83 -60.36 -25.18
N SER A 37 -67.34 -61.08 -24.18
CA SER A 37 -67.78 -62.45 -23.93
C SER A 37 -67.96 -62.62 -22.43
N ALA A 38 -69.22 -62.65 -22.03
CA ALA A 38 -69.64 -62.99 -20.69
C ALA A 38 -69.55 -64.52 -20.53
N ALA A 39 -68.77 -64.97 -19.57
CA ALA A 39 -68.89 -66.30 -18.99
C ALA A 39 -68.98 -66.14 -17.49
N ALA A 40 -70.18 -66.40 -16.96
CA ALA A 40 -70.44 -66.44 -15.53
C ALA A 40 -70.13 -67.84 -14.98
N GLY A 41 -69.34 -67.88 -13.90
CA GLY A 41 -69.27 -68.97 -12.93
C GLY A 41 -67.84 -69.42 -12.56
N PRO A 42 -67.62 -69.98 -11.35
CA PRO A 42 -68.18 -69.65 -10.04
C PRO A 42 -67.13 -68.95 -9.15
N ALA A 43 -67.54 -68.49 -7.97
CA ALA A 43 -66.67 -67.96 -6.94
C ALA A 43 -65.73 -69.02 -6.37
N SER A 44 -64.60 -68.53 -5.83
CA SER A 44 -63.70 -69.19 -4.86
C SER A 44 -62.52 -69.97 -5.47
N GLU A 45 -61.38 -69.28 -5.56
CA GLU A 45 -60.18 -69.69 -4.83
C GLU A 45 -59.44 -68.41 -4.42
N SER A 46 -59.35 -68.21 -3.11
CA SER A 46 -58.56 -67.17 -2.47
C SER A 46 -57.09 -67.47 -2.72
N ALA A 47 -56.57 -67.12 -3.90
CA ALA A 47 -55.14 -67.05 -4.12
C ALA A 47 -54.63 -65.90 -3.24
N THR A 48 -53.96 -66.26 -2.16
CA THR A 48 -53.24 -65.32 -1.28
C THR A 48 -52.16 -64.66 -2.12
N ALA A 49 -52.53 -63.62 -2.88
CA ALA A 49 -51.61 -62.87 -3.70
C ALA A 49 -50.65 -62.15 -2.76
N THR A 50 -49.44 -62.69 -2.62
CA THR A 50 -48.42 -62.13 -1.74
C THR A 50 -48.07 -60.72 -2.21
N PRO A 51 -48.14 -59.70 -1.35
CA PRO A 51 -47.73 -58.35 -1.72
C PRO A 51 -46.26 -58.38 -2.13
N ILE A 52 -45.95 -57.83 -3.30
CA ILE A 52 -44.56 -57.75 -3.81
C ILE A 52 -43.77 -56.59 -3.18
N ALA A 53 -44.39 -55.87 -2.22
CA ALA A 53 -43.78 -54.77 -1.49
C ALA A 53 -42.41 -55.18 -0.91
N GLY A 54 -41.38 -54.37 -1.13
CA GLY A 54 -40.03 -54.59 -0.63
C GLY A 54 -39.20 -55.61 -1.40
N THR A 55 -39.76 -56.30 -2.40
CA THR A 55 -38.98 -57.18 -3.28
C THR A 55 -38.15 -56.37 -4.27
N PRO A 56 -36.93 -56.83 -4.64
CA PRO A 56 -36.08 -56.11 -5.57
C PRO A 56 -36.67 -56.08 -6.97
N CYS A 57 -36.44 -54.99 -7.68
CA CYS A 57 -36.90 -54.80 -9.05
C CYS A 57 -35.76 -54.25 -9.91
N THR A 58 -35.81 -54.51 -11.22
CA THR A 58 -34.71 -54.17 -12.14
C THR A 58 -35.00 -52.95 -13.02
N ALA A 59 -36.28 -52.64 -13.24
CA ALA A 59 -36.70 -51.52 -14.09
C ALA A 59 -37.20 -50.35 -13.24
N ALA A 60 -36.35 -49.33 -13.04
CA ALA A 60 -36.75 -48.11 -12.34
C ALA A 60 -38.00 -47.48 -12.98
N ASN A 61 -38.95 -47.05 -12.14
CA ASN A 61 -40.28 -46.55 -12.54
C ASN A 61 -41.17 -47.58 -13.25
N GLY A 62 -40.79 -48.87 -13.27
CA GLY A 62 -41.70 -49.94 -13.67
C GLY A 62 -42.94 -49.96 -12.77
N GLN A 63 -44.10 -50.26 -13.35
CA GLN A 63 -45.35 -50.41 -12.63
C GLN A 63 -45.83 -51.85 -12.71
N GLN A 64 -46.30 -52.39 -11.59
CA GLN A 64 -46.87 -53.73 -11.52
C GLN A 64 -48.07 -53.73 -10.57
N VAL A 65 -49.18 -54.31 -11.01
CA VAL A 65 -50.33 -54.53 -10.14
C VAL A 65 -50.21 -55.92 -9.53
N SER A 66 -50.27 -56.00 -8.20
CA SER A 66 -50.34 -57.27 -7.47
C SER A 66 -51.41 -57.16 -6.39
N ALA A 67 -52.27 -58.17 -6.26
CA ALA A 67 -53.36 -58.19 -5.28
C ALA A 67 -54.31 -56.96 -5.32
N GLY A 68 -54.47 -56.31 -6.49
CA GLY A 68 -55.31 -55.11 -6.64
C GLY A 68 -54.63 -53.79 -6.26
N THR A 69 -53.38 -53.84 -5.79
CA THR A 69 -52.55 -52.67 -5.48
C THR A 69 -51.55 -52.40 -6.60
N THR A 70 -51.37 -51.13 -6.95
CA THR A 70 -50.30 -50.69 -7.87
C THR A 70 -48.99 -50.46 -7.12
N TYR A 71 -47.97 -51.21 -7.52
CA TYR A 71 -46.60 -51.04 -7.07
C TYR A 71 -45.76 -50.35 -8.13
N VAL A 72 -44.82 -49.52 -7.69
CA VAL A 72 -43.85 -48.81 -8.52
C VAL A 72 -42.46 -49.22 -8.07
N CYS A 73 -41.60 -49.58 -9.02
CA CYS A 73 -40.20 -49.88 -8.77
C CYS A 73 -39.43 -48.57 -8.53
N THR A 74 -39.07 -48.30 -7.27
CA THR A 74 -38.51 -47.01 -6.86
C THR A 74 -37.20 -47.22 -6.11
N LYS A 75 -36.30 -46.25 -6.25
CA LYS A 75 -35.02 -46.26 -5.52
C LYS A 75 -35.28 -45.91 -4.06
N ASP A 76 -34.87 -46.77 -3.14
CA ASP A 76 -34.97 -46.52 -1.71
C ASP A 76 -33.89 -45.54 -1.22
N GLY A 77 -33.91 -45.23 0.08
CA GLY A 77 -32.90 -44.37 0.71
C GLY A 77 -31.47 -44.94 0.68
N SER A 78 -31.31 -46.25 0.44
CA SER A 78 -30.01 -46.91 0.30
C SER A 78 -29.49 -46.99 -1.14
N GLY A 79 -30.31 -46.58 -2.10
CA GLY A 79 -29.98 -46.59 -3.52
C GLY A 79 -30.34 -47.87 -4.27
N ARG A 80 -31.09 -48.78 -3.65
CA ARG A 80 -31.57 -50.04 -4.25
C ARG A 80 -32.98 -49.86 -4.82
N LEU A 81 -33.25 -50.53 -5.95
CA LEU A 81 -34.56 -50.54 -6.57
C LEU A 81 -35.43 -51.62 -5.92
N VAL A 82 -36.56 -51.21 -5.36
CA VAL A 82 -37.54 -52.09 -4.72
C VAL A 82 -38.96 -51.72 -5.14
N TRP A 83 -39.85 -52.70 -5.17
CA TRP A 83 -41.28 -52.46 -5.37
C TRP A 83 -41.88 -51.79 -4.13
N LEU A 84 -42.41 -50.58 -4.28
CA LEU A 84 -43.15 -49.84 -3.24
C LEU A 84 -44.58 -49.61 -3.71
N GLU A 85 -45.54 -49.50 -2.79
CA GLU A 85 -46.88 -49.02 -3.18
C GLU A 85 -46.77 -47.64 -3.83
N ALA A 86 -47.66 -47.32 -4.78
CA ALA A 86 -47.61 -46.06 -5.52
C ALA A 86 -47.57 -44.81 -4.61
N ALA A 87 -48.28 -44.82 -3.48
CA ALA A 87 -48.28 -43.72 -2.52
C ALA A 87 -46.93 -43.57 -1.78
N GLU A 88 -46.33 -44.68 -1.37
CA GLU A 88 -45.01 -44.70 -0.72
C GLU A 88 -43.90 -44.33 -1.71
N SER A 89 -43.96 -44.88 -2.93
CA SER A 89 -43.08 -44.53 -4.04
C SER A 89 -43.05 -43.03 -4.30
N LYS A 90 -44.22 -42.38 -4.36
CA LYS A 90 -44.32 -40.92 -4.55
C LYS A 90 -43.61 -40.17 -3.42
N ARG A 91 -43.87 -40.53 -2.16
CA ARG A 91 -43.23 -39.91 -0.99
C ARG A 91 -41.72 -40.10 -0.97
N VAL A 92 -41.23 -41.31 -1.29
CA VAL A 92 -39.80 -41.61 -1.34
C VAL A 92 -39.12 -40.82 -2.46
N THR A 93 -39.74 -40.77 -3.64
CA THR A 93 -39.22 -40.01 -4.79
C THR A 93 -39.15 -38.51 -4.49
N GLU A 94 -40.22 -37.94 -3.92
CA GLU A 94 -40.25 -36.53 -3.49
C GLU A 94 -39.19 -36.23 -2.42
N LYS A 95 -39.02 -37.13 -1.44
CA LYS A 95 -38.00 -36.98 -0.40
C LYS A 95 -36.58 -37.04 -0.95
N LEU A 96 -36.31 -37.97 -1.87
CA LEU A 96 -35.01 -38.08 -2.54
C LEU A 96 -34.73 -36.88 -3.43
N ALA A 97 -35.74 -36.38 -4.16
CA ALA A 97 -35.63 -35.17 -4.96
C ALA A 97 -35.36 -33.94 -4.07
N ALA A 98 -36.08 -33.79 -2.96
CA ALA A 98 -35.85 -32.72 -1.99
C ALA A 98 -34.45 -32.81 -1.35
N ALA A 99 -33.99 -34.01 -0.99
CA ALA A 99 -32.64 -34.21 -0.45
C ALA A 99 -31.55 -33.90 -1.49
N ALA A 100 -31.76 -34.28 -2.76
CA ALA A 100 -30.84 -33.95 -3.85
C ALA A 100 -30.80 -32.44 -4.12
N ALA A 101 -31.94 -31.76 -4.11
CA ALA A 101 -32.02 -30.31 -4.26
C ALA A 101 -31.36 -29.58 -3.08
N ALA A 102 -31.59 -30.03 -1.84
CA ALA A 102 -30.93 -29.48 -0.66
C ALA A 102 -29.42 -29.69 -0.70
N LYS A 103 -28.96 -30.87 -1.13
CA LYS A 103 -27.53 -31.13 -1.33
C LYS A 103 -26.93 -30.24 -2.42
N ALA A 104 -27.61 -30.07 -3.56
CA ALA A 104 -27.15 -29.19 -4.62
C ALA A 104 -27.06 -27.72 -4.17
N ALA A 105 -28.05 -27.24 -3.40
CA ALA A 105 -28.03 -25.90 -2.82
C ALA A 105 -26.88 -25.72 -1.81
N ALA A 106 -26.61 -26.74 -0.97
CA ALA A 106 -25.48 -26.71 -0.05
C ALA A 106 -24.13 -26.73 -0.78
N ASP A 107 -23.99 -27.55 -1.82
CA ASP A 107 -22.78 -27.62 -2.64
C ASP A 107 -22.56 -26.30 -3.40
N GLN A 108 -23.62 -25.66 -3.91
CA GLN A 108 -23.55 -24.32 -4.51
C GLN A 108 -23.14 -23.25 -3.49
N ALA A 109 -23.74 -23.23 -2.30
CA ALA A 109 -23.39 -22.28 -1.25
C ALA A 109 -21.93 -22.44 -0.78
N ALA A 110 -21.44 -23.69 -0.71
CA ALA A 110 -20.03 -23.97 -0.40
C ALA A 110 -19.10 -23.46 -1.50
N ALA A 111 -19.45 -23.63 -2.77
CA ALA A 111 -18.69 -23.12 -3.89
C ALA A 111 -18.64 -21.58 -3.93
N GLU A 112 -19.78 -20.92 -3.65
CA GLU A 112 -19.85 -19.45 -3.56
C GLU A 112 -19.01 -18.92 -2.40
N LYS A 113 -19.07 -19.56 -1.22
CA LYS A 113 -18.21 -19.22 -0.07
C LYS A 113 -16.72 -19.37 -0.43
N ALA A 114 -16.34 -20.48 -1.06
CA ALA A 114 -14.95 -20.70 -1.46
C ALA A 114 -14.47 -19.67 -2.51
N ALA A 115 -15.33 -19.29 -3.45
CA ALA A 115 -15.04 -18.25 -4.42
C ALA A 115 -14.85 -16.86 -3.76
N ALA A 116 -15.70 -16.53 -2.78
CA ALA A 116 -15.58 -15.29 -2.00
C ALA A 116 -14.29 -15.24 -1.16
N GLU A 117 -13.92 -16.36 -0.51
CA GLU A 117 -12.66 -16.46 0.24
C GLU A 117 -11.44 -16.32 -0.67
N LYS A 118 -11.46 -16.94 -1.85
CA LYS A 118 -10.40 -16.77 -2.84
C LYS A 118 -10.31 -15.32 -3.34
N ALA A 119 -11.43 -14.68 -3.64
CA ALA A 119 -11.45 -13.29 -4.07
C ALA A 119 -10.93 -12.33 -2.98
N ALA A 120 -11.25 -12.58 -1.71
CA ALA A 120 -10.73 -11.82 -0.58
C ALA A 120 -9.20 -11.99 -0.44
N ALA A 121 -8.69 -13.23 -0.59
CA ALA A 121 -7.25 -13.51 -0.56
C ALA A 121 -6.51 -12.83 -1.72
N ASP A 122 -7.05 -12.89 -2.94
CA ASP A 122 -6.48 -12.24 -4.12
C ASP A 122 -6.43 -10.71 -3.95
N LYS A 123 -7.49 -10.12 -3.38
CA LYS A 123 -7.51 -8.68 -3.06
C LYS A 123 -6.46 -8.32 -2.00
N ALA A 124 -6.35 -9.10 -0.94
CA ALA A 124 -5.34 -8.86 0.11
C ALA A 124 -3.91 -8.97 -0.44
N ALA A 125 -3.66 -9.92 -1.34
CA ALA A 125 -2.36 -10.05 -2.02
C ALA A 125 -2.06 -8.84 -2.92
N ALA A 126 -3.06 -8.35 -3.66
CA ALA A 126 -2.92 -7.15 -4.50
C ALA A 126 -2.66 -5.89 -3.67
N ASP A 127 -3.39 -5.70 -2.56
CA ASP A 127 -3.21 -4.56 -1.66
C ASP A 127 -1.80 -4.58 -1.03
N LYS A 128 -1.31 -5.76 -0.62
CA LYS A 128 0.07 -5.91 -0.13
C LYS A 128 1.11 -5.58 -1.21
N ALA A 129 0.93 -6.09 -2.43
CA ALA A 129 1.85 -5.79 -3.53
C ALA A 129 1.87 -4.29 -3.87
N ALA A 130 0.73 -3.61 -3.81
CA ALA A 130 0.64 -2.16 -4.00
C ALA A 130 1.36 -1.39 -2.88
N ALA A 131 1.22 -1.82 -1.63
CA ALA A 131 1.93 -1.22 -0.49
C ALA A 131 3.45 -1.39 -0.60
N ASP A 132 3.92 -2.61 -0.93
CA ASP A 132 5.35 -2.90 -1.13
C ASP A 132 5.93 -2.06 -2.30
N ALA A 133 5.18 -1.91 -3.40
CA ALA A 133 5.59 -1.07 -4.52
C ALA A 133 5.64 0.43 -4.15
N ALA A 134 4.70 0.92 -3.34
CA ALA A 134 4.71 2.29 -2.84
C ALA A 134 5.91 2.56 -1.93
N ALA A 135 6.23 1.63 -1.02
CA ALA A 135 7.40 1.72 -0.15
C ALA A 135 8.71 1.72 -0.96
N ALA A 136 8.81 0.87 -1.99
CA ALA A 136 9.98 0.84 -2.87
C ALA A 136 10.16 2.16 -3.65
N ARG A 137 9.07 2.78 -4.11
CA ARG A 137 9.12 4.10 -4.77
C ARG A 137 9.59 5.20 -3.82
N GLN A 138 9.04 5.24 -2.61
CA GLN A 138 9.48 6.20 -1.60
C GLN A 138 10.96 6.05 -1.25
N ALA A 139 11.45 4.81 -1.14
CA ALA A 139 12.86 4.55 -0.91
C ALA A 139 13.74 5.02 -2.08
N ALA A 140 13.30 4.79 -3.33
CA ALA A 140 14.01 5.25 -4.52
C ALA A 140 14.04 6.79 -4.62
N GLU A 141 12.92 7.46 -4.33
CA GLU A 141 12.82 8.92 -4.30
C GLU A 141 13.70 9.53 -3.20
N ALA A 142 13.71 8.93 -2.00
CA ALA A 142 14.59 9.35 -0.91
C ALA A 142 16.07 9.21 -1.28
N LYS A 143 16.46 8.10 -1.93
CA LYS A 143 17.83 7.92 -2.42
C LYS A 143 18.19 8.96 -3.48
N ALA A 144 17.29 9.22 -4.43
CA ALA A 144 17.51 10.23 -5.47
C ALA A 144 17.68 11.64 -4.87
N ALA A 145 16.90 11.98 -3.84
CA ALA A 145 17.04 13.25 -3.12
C ALA A 145 18.39 13.37 -2.39
N GLN A 146 18.85 12.29 -1.75
CA GLN A 146 20.17 12.24 -1.11
C GLN A 146 21.30 12.40 -2.13
N ASP A 147 21.24 11.68 -3.24
CA ASP A 147 22.25 11.77 -4.31
C ASP A 147 22.28 13.20 -4.91
N ALA A 148 21.12 13.84 -5.11
CA ALA A 148 21.03 15.21 -5.58
C ALA A 148 21.60 16.23 -4.57
N ALA A 149 21.33 16.04 -3.27
CA ALA A 149 21.88 16.88 -2.21
C ALA A 149 23.41 16.74 -2.12
N ALA A 150 23.93 15.52 -2.25
CA ALA A 150 25.37 15.26 -2.28
C ALA A 150 26.04 15.91 -3.50
N ALA A 151 25.41 15.83 -4.68
CA ALA A 151 25.90 16.48 -5.89
C ALA A 151 25.93 18.02 -5.75
N LYS A 152 24.90 18.62 -5.15
CA LYS A 152 24.85 20.07 -4.87
C LYS A 152 25.96 20.49 -3.91
N ALA A 153 26.16 19.75 -2.81
CA ALA A 153 27.21 20.03 -1.85
C ALA A 153 28.61 19.94 -2.48
N ALA A 154 28.83 18.94 -3.35
CA ALA A 154 30.08 18.81 -4.08
C ALA A 154 30.33 19.99 -5.04
N ALA A 155 29.28 20.47 -5.74
CA ALA A 155 29.38 21.63 -6.62
C ALA A 155 29.69 22.93 -5.85
N GLU A 156 29.04 23.15 -4.70
CA GLU A 156 29.30 24.30 -3.82
C GLU A 156 30.73 24.28 -3.26
N ALA A 157 31.22 23.10 -2.86
CA ALA A 157 32.60 22.93 -2.40
C ALA A 157 33.61 23.22 -3.53
N ALA A 158 33.35 22.73 -4.75
CA ALA A 158 34.19 23.01 -5.91
C ALA A 158 34.20 24.52 -6.27
N ALA A 159 33.06 25.20 -6.21
CA ALA A 159 32.97 26.64 -6.44
C ALA A 159 33.78 27.44 -5.39
N LYS A 160 33.71 27.04 -4.11
CA LYS A 160 34.51 27.67 -3.05
C LYS A 160 36.01 27.46 -3.23
N ALA A 161 36.43 26.29 -3.72
CA ALA A 161 37.83 25.99 -4.00
C ALA A 161 38.38 26.73 -5.23
N ALA A 162 37.52 27.03 -6.21
CA ALA A 162 37.89 27.75 -7.43
C ALA A 162 37.86 29.29 -7.28
N ALA A 163 37.39 29.83 -6.15
CA ALA A 163 37.41 31.26 -5.91
C ALA A 163 38.87 31.77 -5.81
N PRO A 164 39.26 32.80 -6.59
CA PRO A 164 40.60 33.36 -6.47
C PRO A 164 40.81 33.88 -5.04
N PRO A 165 42.06 33.82 -4.52
CA PRO A 165 42.37 34.44 -3.24
C PRO A 165 41.91 35.90 -3.28
N ALA A 166 41.28 36.37 -2.21
CA ALA A 166 40.80 37.74 -2.10
C ALA A 166 41.92 38.70 -2.56
N PRO A 167 41.62 39.70 -3.40
CA PRO A 167 42.63 40.65 -3.83
C PRO A 167 43.30 41.22 -2.58
N VAL A 168 44.63 41.06 -2.52
CA VAL A 168 45.45 41.70 -1.50
C VAL A 168 45.09 43.17 -1.55
N ALA A 169 44.47 43.70 -0.50
CA ALA A 169 44.17 45.11 -0.44
C ALA A 169 45.47 45.87 -0.73
N PRO A 170 45.46 46.90 -1.60
CA PRO A 170 46.65 47.72 -1.80
C PRO A 170 47.14 48.18 -0.43
N PRO A 171 48.47 48.21 -0.17
CA PRO A 171 48.98 48.74 1.07
C PRO A 171 48.36 50.11 1.27
N ALA A 172 47.72 50.32 2.43
CA ALA A 172 47.19 51.61 2.80
C ALA A 172 48.31 52.65 2.58
N PRO A 173 48.00 53.85 2.04
CA PRO A 173 49.00 54.89 1.89
C PRO A 173 49.66 55.11 3.25
N VAL A 174 50.97 54.89 3.31
CA VAL A 174 51.78 55.22 4.48
C VAL A 174 51.51 56.69 4.81
N ALA A 175 50.87 56.92 5.96
CA ALA A 175 50.79 58.25 6.54
C ALA A 175 52.22 58.81 6.63
N PRO A 176 52.43 60.10 6.36
CA PRO A 176 53.75 60.71 6.46
C PRO A 176 54.32 60.44 7.86
N ALA A 177 55.57 59.98 7.90
CA ALA A 177 56.28 59.74 9.14
C ALA A 177 56.25 61.02 9.99
N VAL A 178 55.62 60.93 11.16
CA VAL A 178 55.65 62.00 12.16
C VAL A 178 57.11 62.12 12.63
N PRO A 179 57.77 63.29 12.52
CA PRO A 179 59.14 63.46 12.99
C PRO A 179 59.20 63.25 14.52
N GLY A 180 59.93 62.24 15.00
CA GLY A 180 60.09 62.00 16.44
C GLY A 180 60.34 60.56 16.90
N THR A 181 60.44 59.58 15.99
CA THR A 181 60.60 58.17 16.39
C THR A 181 62.01 57.87 16.89
N ASN A 182 62.26 58.05 18.18
CA ASN A 182 63.29 57.30 18.88
C ASN A 182 62.79 55.85 19.01
N PRO A 183 63.49 54.83 18.47
CA PRO A 183 63.04 53.44 18.55
C PRO A 183 63.06 52.96 20.00
N GLY A 184 61.89 53.01 20.65
CA GLY A 184 61.72 52.73 22.09
C GLY A 184 60.79 53.71 22.79
N CYS A 185 60.44 54.82 22.14
CA CYS A 185 59.48 55.80 22.64
C CYS A 185 58.19 55.77 21.81
N ASP A 186 57.06 55.93 22.47
CA ASP A 186 55.76 55.99 21.83
C ASP A 186 55.57 57.33 21.08
N PRO A 187 55.27 57.30 19.78
CA PRO A 187 55.14 58.51 18.97
C PRO A 187 53.89 59.35 19.28
N ASN A 188 52.94 58.86 20.09
CA ASN A 188 51.74 59.62 20.45
C ASN A 188 51.99 60.69 21.51
N TYR A 189 53.19 60.78 22.09
CA TYR A 189 53.54 61.73 23.15
C TYR A 189 54.81 62.51 22.81
N SER A 190 54.89 63.76 23.26
CA SER A 190 56.12 64.55 23.18
C SER A 190 57.08 64.06 24.28
N GLY A 191 58.31 63.73 23.91
CA GLY A 191 59.28 63.10 24.82
C GLY A 191 59.37 61.57 24.63
N CYS A 192 59.90 60.87 25.63
CA CYS A 192 60.06 59.42 25.56
C CYS A 192 59.12 58.70 26.54
N VAL A 193 57.97 58.28 26.03
CA VAL A 193 57.07 57.35 26.74
C VAL A 193 57.47 55.92 26.35
N PRO A 194 57.90 55.04 27.27
CA PRO A 194 58.29 53.68 26.93
C PRO A 194 57.15 52.90 26.27
N ILE A 195 57.46 52.07 25.28
CA ILE A 195 56.46 51.17 24.68
C ILE A 195 56.27 49.97 25.60
N ALA A 196 55.17 49.97 26.37
CA ALA A 196 54.81 48.91 27.31
C ALA A 196 53.32 48.55 27.19
N SER A 197 52.86 47.55 27.94
CA SER A 197 51.42 47.22 28.00
C SER A 197 50.60 48.29 28.71
N ASP A 198 51.23 49.03 29.62
CA ASP A 198 50.65 50.09 30.43
C ASP A 198 51.78 51.01 30.92
N VAL A 199 51.52 52.31 30.95
CA VAL A 199 52.49 53.34 31.37
C VAL A 199 51.75 54.31 32.27
N ASP A 200 52.29 54.58 33.45
CA ASP A 200 51.69 55.47 34.43
C ASP A 200 52.49 56.75 34.64
N CYS A 201 51.84 57.79 35.15
CA CYS A 201 52.52 59.00 35.60
C CYS A 201 53.32 58.75 36.89
N ALA A 202 54.61 59.12 36.87
CA ALA A 202 55.51 58.96 38.01
C ALA A 202 55.05 59.82 39.20
N GLY A 203 54.86 59.18 40.36
CA GLY A 203 54.34 59.81 41.58
C GLY A 203 52.83 59.67 41.78
N GLY A 204 52.12 59.02 40.84
CA GLY A 204 50.71 58.63 40.98
C GLY A 204 50.50 57.28 41.68
N SER A 205 49.24 56.82 41.73
CA SER A 205 48.84 55.50 42.28
C SER A 205 48.87 54.35 41.26
N GLY A 206 49.56 54.56 40.13
CA GLY A 206 49.71 53.59 39.05
C GLY A 206 50.32 52.27 39.52
N ASN A 207 50.01 51.18 38.82
CA ASN A 207 50.57 49.83 39.07
C ASN A 207 51.21 49.22 37.81
N GLY A 208 51.34 50.02 36.76
CA GLY A 208 51.87 49.63 35.48
C GLY A 208 53.36 49.26 35.55
N PRO A 209 53.84 48.49 34.57
CA PRO A 209 55.24 48.05 34.48
C PRO A 209 56.22 49.18 34.13
N ALA A 210 55.72 50.36 33.72
CA ALA A 210 56.53 51.51 33.33
C ALA A 210 55.93 52.82 33.84
N TYR A 211 56.79 53.80 34.13
CA TYR A 211 56.38 55.12 34.60
C TYR A 211 57.08 56.22 33.80
N VAL A 212 56.39 57.34 33.61
CA VAL A 212 56.93 58.53 32.92
C VAL A 212 56.71 59.79 33.76
N SER A 213 57.68 60.71 33.74
CA SER A 213 57.57 62.00 34.45
C SER A 213 57.13 63.10 33.47
N GLY A 214 56.00 63.76 33.76
CA GLY A 214 55.44 64.86 32.98
C GLY A 214 55.94 66.26 33.40
N PRO A 215 55.45 67.33 32.73
CA PRO A 215 54.39 67.32 31.72
C PRO A 215 54.88 66.94 30.32
N LEU A 216 54.14 66.08 29.62
CA LEU A 216 54.35 65.69 28.21
C LEU A 216 53.13 66.08 27.39
N GLN A 217 53.27 66.36 26.09
CA GLN A 217 52.13 66.68 25.23
C GLN A 217 51.63 65.42 24.53
N VAL A 218 50.32 65.25 24.41
CA VAL A 218 49.74 64.19 23.57
C VAL A 218 49.73 64.69 22.12
N ILE A 219 50.65 64.16 21.29
CA ILE A 219 50.77 64.48 19.86
C ILE A 219 49.71 63.73 19.03
N GLY A 220 49.41 62.50 19.43
CA GLY A 220 48.52 61.60 18.72
C GLY A 220 47.29 61.25 19.55
N ARG A 221 47.20 59.98 19.96
CA ARG A 221 46.14 59.48 20.84
C ARG A 221 46.72 59.15 22.20
N ASP A 222 46.01 59.49 23.26
CA ASP A 222 46.36 59.05 24.60
C ASP A 222 46.00 57.57 24.78
N ILE A 223 46.92 56.68 24.39
CA ILE A 223 46.69 55.23 24.42
C ILE A 223 46.90 54.62 25.82
N TYR A 224 47.66 55.29 26.69
CA TYR A 224 47.95 54.86 28.04
C TYR A 224 47.09 55.60 29.10
N GLY A 225 46.26 56.57 28.70
CA GLY A 225 45.41 57.29 29.65
C GLY A 225 46.18 58.26 30.56
N LEU A 226 47.28 58.83 30.07
CA LEU A 226 48.16 59.73 30.84
C LEU A 226 47.60 61.16 30.94
N ASP A 227 46.68 61.53 30.07
CA ASP A 227 46.00 62.82 30.01
C ASP A 227 44.54 62.61 30.45
N ALA A 228 44.33 62.73 31.77
CA ALA A 228 43.08 62.35 32.42
C ALA A 228 41.92 63.32 32.16
N ASP A 229 42.22 64.60 31.91
CA ASP A 229 41.23 65.64 31.63
C ASP A 229 41.11 65.96 30.12
N HIS A 230 41.98 65.36 29.30
CA HIS A 230 42.00 65.45 27.83
C HIS A 230 42.31 66.86 27.32
N ASP A 231 43.14 67.60 28.03
CA ASP A 231 43.57 68.95 27.65
C ASP A 231 44.77 68.96 26.67
N GLY A 232 45.34 67.77 26.41
CA GLY A 232 46.50 67.56 25.56
C GLY A 232 47.83 67.49 26.32
N VAL A 233 47.82 67.53 27.65
CA VAL A 233 48.99 67.47 28.52
C VAL A 233 48.93 66.24 29.43
N ALA A 234 49.76 65.26 29.13
CA ALA A 234 49.95 64.07 29.95
C ALA A 234 50.78 64.36 31.21
N CYS A 235 50.39 63.73 32.33
CA CYS A 235 51.10 63.74 33.60
C CYS A 235 51.37 65.15 34.18
N GLU A 236 50.41 66.05 34.04
CA GLU A 236 50.33 67.25 34.88
C GLU A 236 50.10 66.86 36.36
N ARG A 237 50.58 67.71 37.27
CA ARG A 237 50.52 67.48 38.72
C ARG A 237 49.47 68.35 39.37
#